data_AF-A0A6B3IJR7-F1
#
_entry.id   AF-A0A6B3IJR7-F1
#
_cell.length_a   1.000
_cell.length_b   1.000
_cell.length_c   1.000
_cell.angle_alpha   90.00
_cell.angle_beta   90.00
_cell.angle_gamma   90.00
#
_symmetry.space_group_name_H-M   'P 1'
#
loop_
_entity.id
_entity.type
_entity.pdbx_description
1 polymer ?
#
loop_
_entity_poly.entity_id
_entity_poly.type
_entity_poly.pdbx_seq_one_letter_code
_entity_poly.pdbx_strand_id
1 'polypeptide(L)'
;ISTVLPDDPHLQKLVHAYFPSQLRERFPEAVDGHALRREIITTVLVNDTVNSAGSTFLHRLREETGASIEEIVRAQFTAREIFGLSQVWDAVEALDN
;
A
#
# COMPACT_ATOMS: atom_id res chain seq x y z
N ILE A 1 -5.35 -17.06 3.60
CA ILE A 1 -5.02 -15.98 4.57
C ILE A 1 -6.16 -14.99 4.48
N SER A 2 -7.10 -15.03 5.44
CA SER A 2 -8.19 -14.07 5.50
C SER A 2 -7.77 -12.98 6.47
N THR A 3 -7.44 -11.79 5.96
CA THR A 3 -7.09 -10.63 6.77
C THR A 3 -8.08 -9.50 6.48
N VAL A 4 -8.36 -8.70 7.51
CA VAL A 4 -9.20 -7.50 7.45
C VAL A 4 -8.42 -6.27 7.02
N LEU A 5 -7.08 -6.39 6.88
CA LEU A 5 -6.22 -5.27 6.52
C LEU A 5 -6.69 -4.55 5.24
N PRO A 6 -7.02 -5.23 4.11
CA PRO A 6 -7.47 -4.55 2.89
C PRO A 6 -8.81 -3.80 3.00
N ASP A 7 -9.55 -3.97 4.11
CA ASP A 7 -10.78 -3.22 4.38
C ASP A 7 -10.54 -1.91 5.15
N ASP A 8 -9.30 -1.64 5.55
CA ASP A 8 -8.94 -0.41 6.25
C ASP A 8 -9.25 0.82 5.37
N PRO A 9 -10.04 1.79 5.88
CA PRO A 9 -10.30 3.04 5.19
C PRO A 9 -9.04 3.78 4.73
N HIS A 10 -7.95 3.71 5.47
CA HIS A 10 -6.68 4.35 5.11
C HIS A 10 -6.00 3.72 3.89
N LEU A 11 -6.32 2.47 3.57
CA LEU A 11 -5.80 1.76 2.39
C LEU A 11 -6.69 1.94 1.16
N GLN A 12 -7.90 2.48 1.28
CA GLN A 12 -8.79 2.72 0.12
C GLN A 12 -8.16 3.65 -0.92
N LYS A 13 -7.32 4.60 -0.50
CA LYS A 13 -6.57 5.44 -1.45
C LYS A 13 -5.71 4.63 -2.43
N LEU A 14 -5.29 3.40 -2.08
CA LEU A 14 -4.54 2.52 -2.97
C LEU A 14 -5.39 2.07 -4.16
N VAL A 15 -6.69 1.79 -3.97
CA VAL A 15 -7.56 1.45 -5.11
C VAL A 15 -7.74 2.65 -6.03
N HIS A 16 -7.87 3.86 -5.47
CA HIS A 16 -7.93 5.06 -6.29
C HIS A 16 -6.62 5.31 -7.04
N ALA A 17 -5.47 5.17 -6.38
CA ALA A 17 -4.17 5.34 -7.02
C ALA A 17 -3.93 4.34 -8.16
N TYR A 18 -4.52 3.14 -8.07
CA TYR A 18 -4.43 2.11 -9.10
C TYR A 18 -5.16 2.47 -10.40
N PHE A 19 -6.31 3.14 -10.32
CA PHE A 19 -7.11 3.49 -11.50
C PHE A 19 -6.68 4.84 -12.14
N PRO A 20 -6.72 4.95 -13.48
CA PRO A 20 -6.51 6.22 -14.19
C PRO A 20 -7.41 7.35 -13.65
N SER A 21 -6.92 8.59 -13.68
CA SER A 21 -7.65 9.77 -13.16
C SER A 21 -9.02 9.93 -13.83
N GLN A 22 -9.12 9.66 -15.13
CA GLN A 22 -10.39 9.76 -15.87
C GLN A 22 -11.46 8.82 -15.32
N LEU A 23 -11.08 7.61 -14.87
CA LEU A 23 -12.03 6.67 -14.28
C LEU A 23 -12.41 7.08 -12.85
N ARG A 24 -11.45 7.58 -12.08
CA ARG A 24 -11.72 8.09 -10.72
C ARG A 24 -12.70 9.26 -10.72
N GLU A 25 -12.54 10.19 -11.66
CA GLU A 25 -13.37 11.39 -11.75
C GLU A 25 -14.76 11.09 -12.30
N ARG A 26 -14.85 10.20 -13.30
CA ARG A 26 -16.12 9.90 -14.00
C ARG A 26 -16.94 8.82 -13.32
N PHE A 27 -16.30 7.90 -12.59
CA PHE A 27 -16.96 6.72 -12.00
C PHE A 27 -16.46 6.41 -10.57
N PRO A 28 -16.52 7.37 -9.63
CA PRO A 28 -15.99 7.19 -8.28
C PRO A 28 -16.65 6.00 -7.55
N GLU A 29 -17.97 5.87 -7.62
CA GLU A 29 -18.72 4.79 -6.97
C GLU A 29 -18.35 3.39 -7.50
N ALA A 30 -18.05 3.30 -8.81
CA ALA A 30 -17.64 2.04 -9.42
C ALA A 30 -16.21 1.64 -9.03
N VAL A 31 -15.34 2.62 -8.79
CA VAL A 31 -14.00 2.40 -8.23
C VAL A 31 -14.11 1.93 -6.78
N ASP A 32 -14.95 2.57 -5.97
CA ASP A 32 -15.15 2.22 -4.55
C ASP A 32 -15.79 0.84 -4.37
N GLY A 33 -16.74 0.51 -5.26
CA GLY A 33 -17.46 -0.76 -5.29
C GLY A 33 -16.81 -1.82 -6.17
N HIS A 34 -15.57 -1.63 -6.62
CA HIS A 34 -14.94 -2.53 -7.56
C HIS A 34 -14.85 -3.96 -7.00
N ALA A 35 -15.28 -4.96 -7.80
CA ALA A 35 -15.35 -6.36 -7.35
C ALA A 35 -14.00 -6.92 -6.86
N LEU A 36 -12.89 -6.42 -7.42
CA LEU A 36 -11.52 -6.80 -7.04
C LEU A 36 -10.83 -5.79 -6.10
N ARG A 37 -11.57 -4.92 -5.43
CA ARG A 37 -10.98 -3.86 -4.58
C ARG A 37 -9.99 -4.43 -3.57
N ARG A 38 -10.35 -5.53 -2.90
CA ARG A 38 -9.52 -6.16 -1.87
C ARG A 38 -8.23 -6.73 -2.45
N GLU A 39 -8.33 -7.37 -3.60
CA GLU A 39 -7.22 -7.96 -4.33
C GLU A 39 -6.25 -6.87 -4.79
N ILE A 40 -6.77 -5.79 -5.40
CA ILE A 40 -5.97 -4.64 -5.83
C ILE A 40 -5.21 -4.03 -4.65
N ILE A 41 -5.92 -3.72 -3.55
CA ILE A 41 -5.29 -3.16 -2.33
C ILE A 41 -4.19 -4.08 -1.82
N THR A 42 -4.46 -5.39 -1.73
CA THR A 42 -3.49 -6.37 -1.25
C THR A 42 -2.26 -6.42 -2.17
N THR A 43 -2.47 -6.49 -3.47
CA THR A 43 -1.38 -6.54 -4.46
C THR A 43 -0.53 -5.28 -4.39
N VAL A 44 -1.14 -4.10 -4.35
CA VAL A 44 -0.40 -2.83 -4.25
C VAL A 44 0.40 -2.78 -2.95
N LEU A 45 -0.22 -3.12 -1.82
CA LEU A 45 0.43 -3.07 -0.51
C LEU A 45 1.61 -4.05 -0.38
N VAL A 46 1.47 -5.26 -0.92
CA VAL A 46 2.56 -6.25 -0.95
C VAL A 46 3.70 -5.78 -1.83
N ASN A 47 3.41 -5.30 -3.05
CA ASN A 47 4.44 -4.78 -3.95
C ASN A 47 5.17 -3.59 -3.32
N ASP A 48 4.41 -2.67 -2.74
CA ASP A 48 4.94 -1.49 -2.09
C ASP A 48 5.86 -1.83 -0.90
N THR A 49 5.47 -2.81 -0.08
CA THR A 49 6.30 -3.32 1.03
C THR A 49 7.58 -3.98 0.52
N VAL A 50 7.47 -4.84 -0.49
CA VAL A 50 8.63 -5.59 -1.03
C VAL A 50 9.60 -4.65 -1.74
N ASN A 51 9.11 -3.70 -2.54
CA ASN A 51 9.94 -2.76 -3.28
C ASN A 51 10.69 -1.79 -2.35
N SER A 52 10.05 -1.36 -1.26
CA SER A 52 10.65 -0.40 -0.32
C SER A 52 11.59 -1.03 0.70
N ALA A 53 11.28 -2.25 1.18
CA ALA A 53 11.96 -2.83 2.32
C ALA A 53 12.64 -4.18 2.04
N GLY A 54 12.43 -4.74 0.85
CA GLY A 54 12.94 -6.05 0.43
C GLY A 54 12.03 -7.21 0.85
N SER A 55 12.23 -8.35 0.18
CA SER A 55 11.40 -9.56 0.35
C SER A 55 11.47 -10.21 1.73
N THR A 56 12.57 -9.99 2.49
CA THR A 56 12.79 -10.58 3.82
C THR A 56 12.32 -9.69 4.98
N PHE A 57 11.87 -8.47 4.70
CA PHE A 57 11.52 -7.47 5.71
C PHE A 57 10.48 -7.96 6.71
N LEU A 58 9.35 -8.46 6.22
CA LEU A 58 8.23 -8.91 7.06
C LEU A 58 8.64 -10.09 7.96
N HIS A 59 9.52 -10.96 7.48
CA HIS A 59 10.03 -12.07 8.27
C HIS A 59 10.88 -11.56 9.44
N ARG A 60 11.86 -10.70 9.15
CA ARG A 60 12.78 -10.17 10.16
C ARG A 60 12.06 -9.37 11.24
N LEU A 61 11.17 -8.45 10.84
CA LEU A 61 10.42 -7.65 11.81
C LEU A 61 9.52 -8.50 12.70
N ARG A 62 8.92 -9.56 12.18
CA ARG A 62 8.12 -10.49 12.98
C ARG A 62 8.98 -11.20 14.02
N GLU A 63 10.19 -11.65 13.65
CA GLU A 63 11.12 -12.30 14.58
C GLU A 63 11.65 -11.33 15.66
N GLU A 64 11.95 -10.09 15.28
CA GLU A 64 12.52 -9.09 16.19
C GLU A 64 11.49 -8.49 17.16
N THR A 65 10.25 -8.30 16.71
CA THR A 65 9.22 -7.58 17.48
C THR A 65 8.11 -8.47 18.04
N GLY A 66 7.92 -9.67 17.47
CA GLY A 66 6.78 -10.54 17.77
C GLY A 66 5.43 -10.04 17.22
N ALA A 67 5.40 -8.92 16.49
CA ALA A 67 4.17 -8.36 15.92
C ALA A 67 3.62 -9.22 14.78
N SER A 68 2.30 -9.16 14.58
CA SER A 68 1.64 -9.79 13.44
C SER A 68 2.06 -9.14 12.11
N ILE A 69 1.90 -9.89 11.01
CA ILE A 69 2.15 -9.34 9.67
C ILE A 69 1.23 -8.14 9.41
N GLU A 70 -0.03 -8.18 9.86
CA GLU A 70 -0.94 -7.04 9.74
C GLU A 70 -0.44 -5.79 10.45
N GLU A 71 0.07 -5.91 11.67
CA GLU A 71 0.62 -4.80 12.43
C GLU A 71 1.87 -4.23 11.76
N ILE A 72 2.76 -5.09 11.29
CA ILE A 72 3.99 -4.68 10.61
C ILE A 72 3.67 -3.92 9.32
N VAL A 73 2.80 -4.46 8.47
CA VAL A 73 2.43 -3.83 7.20
C VAL A 73 1.70 -2.51 7.44
N ARG A 74 0.78 -2.47 8.41
CA ARG A 74 0.06 -1.24 8.79
C ARG A 74 1.02 -0.17 9.32
N ALA A 75 1.94 -0.54 10.21
CA ALA A 75 2.94 0.37 10.76
C ALA A 75 3.85 0.92 9.67
N GLN A 76 4.34 0.06 8.77
CA GLN A 76 5.18 0.45 7.65
C GLN A 76 4.46 1.43 6.71
N PHE A 77 3.24 1.09 6.30
CA PHE A 77 2.42 1.96 5.46
C PHE A 77 2.19 3.32 6.14
N THR A 78 1.85 3.31 7.42
CA THR A 78 1.59 4.53 8.20
C THR A 78 2.84 5.39 8.33
N ALA A 79 3.99 4.78 8.62
CA ALA A 79 5.27 5.48 8.70
C ALA A 79 5.60 6.18 7.37
N ARG A 80 5.41 5.48 6.24
CA ARG A 80 5.64 6.06 4.91
C ARG A 80 4.75 7.25 4.60
N GLU A 81 3.48 7.16 4.96
CA GLU A 81 2.53 8.25 4.77
C GLU A 81 2.87 9.47 5.64
N ILE A 82 3.20 9.25 6.91
CA ILE A 82 3.58 10.33 7.84
C ILE A 82 4.86 11.03 7.39
N PHE A 83 5.87 10.26 6.99
CA PHE A 83 7.16 10.80 6.56
C PHE A 83 7.19 11.23 5.09
N GLY A 84 6.07 11.13 4.36
CA GLY A 84 6.00 11.53 2.95
C GLY A 84 6.98 10.76 2.06
N LEU A 85 7.30 9.51 2.40
CA LEU A 85 8.40 8.77 1.79
C LEU A 85 8.22 8.62 0.27
N SER A 86 6.99 8.51 -0.23
CA SER A 86 6.73 8.45 -1.68
C SER A 86 7.23 9.70 -2.41
N GLN A 87 7.05 10.89 -1.84
CA GLN A 87 7.54 12.14 -2.47
C GLN A 87 9.06 12.21 -2.52
N VAL A 88 9.72 11.64 -1.50
CA VAL A 88 11.18 11.55 -1.45
C VAL A 88 11.67 10.60 -2.54
N TRP A 89 11.03 9.44 -2.69
CA TRP A 89 11.35 8.49 -3.76
C TRP A 89 11.12 9.08 -5.15
N ASP A 90 9.96 9.70 -5.40
CA ASP A 90 9.66 10.35 -6.69
C ASP A 90 10.70 11.43 -7.04
N ALA A 91 11.14 12.22 -6.04
CA ALA A 91 12.16 13.24 -6.23
C ALA A 91 13.55 12.65 -6.56
N VAL A 92 13.87 11.48 -5.99
CA VAL A 92 15.11 10.75 -6.31
C VAL A 92 15.02 10.12 -7.70
N GLU A 93 13.93 9.43 -8.03
CA GLU A 93 13.73 8.82 -9.36
C GLU A 93 13.74 9.87 -10.48
N ALA A 94 13.21 11.07 -10.24
CA ALA A 94 13.25 12.17 -11.21
C ALA A 94 14.68 12.67 -11.53
N LEU A 95 15.68 12.29 -10.74
CA LEU A 95 17.08 12.65 -10.97
C LEU A 95 17.85 11.61 -11.81
N ASP A 96 17.30 10.40 -11.95
CA ASP A 96 17.86 9.37 -12.82
C ASP A 96 17.51 9.71 -14.29
N ASN A 97 18.47 10.31 -14.99
CA ASN A 97 18.41 10.63 -16.43
C ASN A 97 18.83 9.46 -17.30
#